data_AF-A0A4U6QUU6-F1
#
_entry.id   AF-A0A4U6QUU6-F1
#
_cell.length_a   1.000
_cell.length_b   1.000
_cell.length_c   1.000
_cell.angle_alpha   90.00
_cell.angle_beta   90.00
_cell.angle_gamma   90.00
#
_symmetry.space_group_name_H-M   'P 1'
#
loop_
_entity.id
_entity.type
_entity.pdbx_description
1 polymer ?
#
loop_
_entity_poly.entity_id
_entity_poly.type
_entity_poly.pdbx_seq_one_letter_code
_entity_poly.pdbx_strand_id
1 'polypeptide(L)' 'MKVADKVRSPCVSICALDDQDMCVGCHRTGDEITRWSSMSNEERLEVLQKVAERERKALI' A
#
# COMPACT_ATOMS: atom_id res chain seq x y z
N MET A 1 4.49 -13.79 -20.63
CA MET A 1 3.43 -13.37 -19.69
C MET A 1 3.55 -11.87 -19.45
N LYS A 2 2.59 -11.06 -19.90
CA LYS A 2 2.62 -9.59 -19.74
C LYS A 2 2.14 -9.23 -18.32
N VAL A 3 3.07 -8.83 -17.45
CA VAL A 3 2.80 -8.35 -16.08
C VAL A 3 2.44 -6.85 -16.10
N ALA A 4 1.71 -6.39 -17.12
CA ALA A 4 1.59 -4.96 -17.44
C ALA A 4 0.31 -4.29 -16.92
N ASP A 5 -0.72 -5.05 -16.53
CA ASP A 5 -2.08 -4.50 -16.27
C ASP A 5 -2.55 -4.59 -14.81
N LYS A 6 -1.70 -5.02 -13.88
CA LYS A 6 -2.02 -5.01 -12.45
C LYS A 6 -1.11 -4.03 -11.74
N VAL A 7 -1.74 -3.02 -11.11
CA VAL A 7 -1.06 -2.09 -10.21
C VAL A 7 -0.18 -2.89 -9.26
N ARG A 8 1.14 -2.65 -9.33
CA ARG A 8 2.11 -3.42 -8.53
C ARG A 8 1.88 -3.11 -7.05
N SER A 9 1.89 -4.17 -6.23
CA SER A 9 1.80 -3.98 -4.79
C SER A 9 3.06 -3.26 -4.30
N PRO A 10 2.93 -2.21 -3.46
CA PRO A 10 4.08 -1.52 -2.86
C PRO A 10 4.72 -2.35 -1.73
N CYS A 11 4.39 -3.64 -1.62
CA CYS A 11 4.84 -4.50 -0.54
C CYS A 11 6.35 -4.76 -0.65
N VAL A 12 7.09 -4.35 0.36
CA VAL A 12 8.53 -4.65 0.52
C VAL A 12 8.77 -6.00 1.22
N SER A 13 7.75 -6.86 1.32
CA SER A 13 7.78 -8.13 2.06
C SER A 13 8.10 -8.00 3.56
N ILE A 14 7.88 -6.82 4.12
CA ILE A 14 7.96 -6.55 5.55
C ILE A 14 6.53 -6.43 6.07
N CYS A 15 6.12 -7.37 6.91
CA CYS A 15 4.83 -7.34 7.58
C CYS A 15 5.03 -6.92 9.03
N ALA A 16 5.20 -5.62 9.24
CA ALA A 16 5.23 -5.00 10.55
C ALA A 16 4.25 -3.83 10.54
N LEU A 17 3.23 -3.91 11.39
CA LEU A 17 2.25 -2.85 11.61
C LEU A 17 2.67 -2.07 12.88
N ASP A 18 2.44 -0.76 12.87
CA ASP A 18 2.57 0.09 14.05
C ASP A 18 1.28 0.09 14.90
N ASP A 19 1.27 0.88 15.96
CA ASP A 19 0.11 1.06 16.86
C ASP A 19 -1.12 1.70 16.17
N GLN A 20 -0.97 2.19 14.93
CA GLN A 20 -2.05 2.77 14.13
C GLN A 20 -2.52 1.83 13.00
N ASP A 21 -2.19 0.54 13.08
CA ASP A 21 -2.47 -0.46 12.03
C ASP A 21 -1.86 -0.08 10.67
N MET A 22 -0.77 0.69 10.65
CA MET A 22 -0.05 1.08 9.44
C MET A 22 1.23 0.26 9.29
N CYS A 23 1.45 -0.27 8.10
CA CYS A 23 2.65 -1.02 7.81
C CYS A 23 3.86 -0.09 7.76
N VAL A 24 4.83 -0.28 8.64
CA VAL A 24 6.05 0.55 8.68
C VAL A 24 6.96 0.37 7.47
N GLY A 25 6.74 -0.67 6.66
CA GLY A 25 7.53 -0.95 5.46
C GLY A 25 6.90 -0.43 4.16
N CYS A 26 5.58 -0.50 4.01
CA CYS A 26 4.88 -0.08 2.80
C CYS A 26 3.82 1.00 3.02
N HIS A 27 3.72 1.53 4.24
CA HIS A 27 2.82 2.61 4.68
C HIS A 27 1.33 2.43 4.31
N ARG A 28 0.93 1.19 4.00
CA ARG A 28 -0.47 0.78 3.84
C ARG A 28 -1.06 0.41 5.18
N THR A 29 -2.35 0.67 5.36
CA THR A 29 -3.07 0.18 6.53
C THR A 29 -3.37 -1.31 6.40
N GLY A 30 -3.60 -1.99 7.53
CA GLY A 30 -4.06 -3.39 7.54
C GLY A 30 -5.33 -3.62 6.71
N ASP A 31 -6.26 -2.65 6.73
CA ASP A 31 -7.49 -2.70 5.92
C ASP A 31 -7.19 -2.61 4.41
N GLU A 32 -6.28 -1.72 3.99
CA GLU A 32 -5.84 -1.62 2.60
C GLU A 32 -5.12 -2.89 2.14
N ILE A 33 -4.34 -3.53 3.02
CA ILE A 33 -3.63 -4.79 2.73
C ILE A 33 -4.63 -5.93 2.51
N THR A 34 -5.62 -6.08 3.41
CA THR A 34 -6.64 -7.12 3.31
C THR A 34 -7.59 -6.92 2.12
N ARG A 35 -7.91 -5.67 1.78
CA ARG A 35 -8.76 -5.33 0.63
C ARG A 35 -8.02 -5.31 -0.71
N TRP A 36 -6.69 -5.29 -0.73
CA TRP A 36 -5.87 -5.16 -1.95
C TRP A 36 -6.22 -6.15 -3.07
N SER A 37 -6.52 -7.40 -2.71
CA SER A 37 -6.92 -8.44 -3.68
C SER A 37 -8.30 -8.19 -4.30
N SER A 38 -9.18 -7.52 -3.57
CA SER A 38 -10.56 -7.21 -3.98
C SER A 38 -10.71 -5.83 -4.62
N MET A 39 -9.71 -4.95 -4.46
CA MET A 39 -9.70 -3.60 -5.02
C MET A 39 -9.55 -3.59 -6.56
N SER A 40 -10.19 -2.61 -7.17
CA SER A 40 -10.05 -2.24 -8.58
C SER A 40 -8.72 -1.53 -8.83
N ASN A 41 -8.29 -1.44 -10.10
CA ASN A 41 -7.03 -0.77 -10.43
C ASN A 41 -7.03 0.72 -10.03
N GLU A 42 -8.17 1.39 -10.11
CA GLU A 42 -8.34 2.78 -9.66
C GLU A 42 -8.16 2.92 -8.14
N GLU A 43 -8.83 2.07 -7.36
CA GLU A 43 -8.68 2.05 -5.90
C GLU A 43 -7.24 1.75 -5.47
N ARG A 44 -6.56 0.82 -6.17
CA ARG A 44 -5.15 0.53 -5.92
C ARG A 44 -4.24 1.73 -6.19
N LEU A 45 -4.54 2.52 -7.23
CA LEU A 45 -3.82 3.75 -7.54
C LEU A 45 -4.04 4.83 -6.46
N GLU A 46 -5.27 4.99 -5.98
CA GLU A 46 -5.56 5.91 -4.86
C GLU A 46 -4.82 5.50 -3.58
N VAL A 47 -4.82 4.20 -3.25
CA VAL A 47 -4.07 3.68 -2.10
C VAL A 47 -2.57 3.97 -2.27
N LEU A 48 -2.00 3.75 -3.45
CA LEU A 48 -0.60 4.08 -3.72
C LEU A 48 -0.29 5.57 -3.55
N GLN A 49 -1.20 6.46 -3.98
CA GLN A 49 -1.03 7.91 -3.78
C GLN A 49 -1.04 8.27 -2.29
N LYS A 50 -1.97 7.72 -1.52
CA LYS A 50 -2.06 7.90 -0.06
C LYS A 50 -0.82 7.37 0.64
N VAL A 51 -0.34 6.19 0.26
CA VAL A 51 0.90 5.58 0.75
C VAL A 51 2.09 6.50 0.50
N ALA A 52 2.26 6.98 -0.73
CA ALA A 52 3.35 7.89 -1.07
C ALA A 52 3.27 9.22 -0.29
N GLU A 53 2.06 9.69 0.01
CA GLU A 53 1.87 10.87 0.86
C GLU A 53 2.22 10.61 2.33
N ARG A 54 1.82 9.44 2.87
CA ARG A 54 2.19 9.00 4.23
C ARG A 54 3.71 8.82 4.36
N GLU A 55 4.35 8.21 3.36
CA GLU A 55 5.82 8.09 3.29
C GLU A 55 6.49 9.45 3.34
N ARG A 56 6.03 10.41 2.53
CA ARG A 56 6.55 11.79 2.57
C ARG A 56 6.36 12.45 3.93
N LYS A 57 5.23 12.21 4.59
CA LYS A 57 4.94 12.78 5.91
C LYS A 57 5.79 12.15 7.02
N ALA A 58 6.17 10.88 6.89
CA ALA A 58 7.03 10.19 7.85
C ALA A 58 8.53 10.56 7.74
N LEU A 59 8.93 11.22 6.64
CA LEU A 59 10.30 11.67 6.38
C LEU A 59 10.59 13.12 6.84
N ILE A 60 9.64 13.77 7.53
CA ILE A 60 9.75 15.15 8.07
C ILE A 60 9.59 15.08 9.59
#